data_AF-A0A6C0GZW3-F1
#
_entry.id   AF-A0A6C0GZW3-F1
#
_cell.length_a   1.000
_cell.length_b   1.000
_cell.length_c   1.000
_cell.angle_alpha   90.00
_cell.angle_beta   90.00
_cell.angle_gamma   90.00
#
_symmetry.space_group_name_H-M   'P 1'
#
loop_
_entity.id
_entity.type
_entity.pdbx_description
1 polymer ?
#
loop_
_entity_poly.entity_id
_entity_poly.type
_entity_poly.pdbx_seq_one_letter_code
_entity_poly.pdbx_strand_id
1 'polypeptide(L)'
;MSNRLGNDDYVRPPKTLQDKLTPAEIKDKLLGYKLLENIDDLKEMIGTEIRYFVYENIGNKKNLKVEKKFRLGGRLIKVDSNFQYIVLASGTPPNQKTWSVQLKDSEIYYKLKIEDIVLYQEDQIKQVKNKYEIEIDNLKNEISKLKDEKKNIIIKYNDLVDKYAKLKGK
;
A
#
# COMPACT_ATOMS: atom_id res chain seq x y z
N MET A 1 4.76 34.08 14.22
CA MET A 1 3.51 33.49 14.75
C MET A 1 2.87 32.67 13.64
N SER A 2 2.34 31.49 13.94
CA SER A 2 1.59 30.66 12.97
C SER A 2 0.12 31.08 12.94
N ASN A 3 -0.49 31.19 11.77
CA ASN A 3 -1.90 31.54 11.63
C ASN A 3 -2.76 30.27 11.59
N ARG A 4 -3.76 30.18 12.46
CA ARG A 4 -4.69 29.05 12.48
C ARG A 4 -5.69 29.17 11.33
N LEU A 5 -5.88 28.10 10.56
CA LEU A 5 -6.93 28.05 9.54
C LEU A 5 -8.31 28.17 10.17
N GLY A 6 -9.18 28.99 9.57
CA GLY A 6 -10.55 29.25 10.06
C GLY A 6 -10.69 30.50 10.92
N ASN A 7 -9.60 31.23 11.18
CA ASN A 7 -9.61 32.56 11.80
C ASN A 7 -9.49 33.71 10.77
N ASP A 8 -9.65 33.40 9.48
CA ASP A 8 -9.66 34.35 8.36
C ASP A 8 -11.07 34.47 7.75
N ASP A 9 -11.30 35.52 6.94
CA ASP A 9 -12.56 35.74 6.20
C ASP A 9 -12.76 34.75 5.02
N TYR A 10 -12.04 33.63 5.04
CA TYR A 10 -12.04 32.65 3.98
C TYR A 10 -13.32 31.80 4.02
N VAL A 11 -14.12 31.89 2.96
CA VAL A 11 -15.28 31.02 2.74
C VAL A 11 -14.87 29.83 1.88
N ARG A 12 -14.95 28.62 2.44
CA ARG A 12 -14.61 27.38 1.73
C ARG A 12 -15.60 27.14 0.57
N PRO A 13 -15.13 26.88 -0.66
CA PRO A 13 -16.02 26.53 -1.77
C PRO A 13 -16.65 25.14 -1.57
N PRO A 14 -17.84 24.88 -2.15
CA PRO A 14 -18.54 23.60 -1.98
C PRO A 14 -17.75 22.37 -2.45
N LYS A 15 -16.92 22.53 -3.48
CA LYS A 15 -16.00 21.51 -3.96
C LYS A 15 -14.59 22.07 -4.03
N THR A 16 -13.68 21.49 -3.27
CA THR A 16 -12.25 21.82 -3.33
C THR A 16 -11.56 21.02 -4.43
N LEU A 17 -10.33 21.40 -4.81
CA LEU A 17 -9.51 20.63 -5.75
C LEU A 17 -9.27 19.19 -5.26
N GLN A 18 -9.14 19.00 -3.94
CA GLN A 18 -8.94 17.68 -3.35
C GLN A 18 -10.20 16.82 -3.46
N ASP A 19 -11.40 17.42 -3.42
CA ASP A 19 -12.67 16.70 -3.58
C ASP A 19 -12.93 16.28 -5.04
N LYS A 20 -12.11 16.74 -6.00
CA LYS A 20 -12.18 16.35 -7.41
C LYS A 20 -11.20 15.23 -7.78
N LEU A 21 -10.32 14.82 -6.86
CA LEU A 21 -9.33 13.79 -7.13
C LEU A 21 -10.02 12.44 -7.36
N THR A 22 -9.63 11.78 -8.45
CA THR A 22 -10.03 10.42 -8.76
C THR A 22 -9.32 9.41 -7.83
N PRO A 23 -9.85 8.18 -7.68
CA PRO A 23 -9.17 7.13 -6.91
C PRO A 23 -7.75 6.84 -7.41
N ALA A 24 -7.50 6.93 -8.72
CA ALA A 24 -6.18 6.75 -9.30
C ALA A 24 -5.22 7.86 -8.87
N GLU A 25 -5.64 9.13 -8.94
CA GLU A 25 -4.82 10.25 -8.48
C GLU A 25 -4.57 10.21 -6.97
N ILE A 26 -5.54 9.78 -6.17
CA ILE A 26 -5.34 9.58 -4.72
C ILE A 26 -4.28 8.50 -4.47
N LYS A 27 -4.33 7.39 -5.21
CA LYS A 27 -3.34 6.32 -5.13
C LYS A 27 -1.94 6.83 -5.48
N ASP A 28 -1.81 7.58 -6.58
CA ASP A 28 -0.54 8.18 -7.00
C ASP A 28 -0.01 9.17 -5.96
N LYS A 29 -0.90 9.95 -5.36
CA LYS A 29 -0.55 10.82 -4.26
C LYS A 29 -0.02 9.98 -3.09
N LEU A 30 -0.68 8.91 -2.68
CA LEU A 30 -0.24 8.07 -1.55
C LEU A 30 1.03 7.24 -1.81
N LEU A 31 1.66 7.33 -3.00
CA LEU A 31 2.96 6.71 -3.23
C LEU A 31 4.02 7.22 -2.24
N GLY A 32 4.73 6.29 -1.59
CA GLY A 32 5.71 6.59 -0.55
C GLY A 32 5.10 6.95 0.81
N TYR A 33 3.80 6.74 1.00
CA TYR A 33 3.14 6.82 2.30
C TYR A 33 2.75 5.43 2.78
N LYS A 34 2.76 5.23 4.10
CA LYS A 34 2.26 4.02 4.75
C LYS A 34 1.09 4.37 5.68
N LEU A 35 0.10 3.48 5.75
CA LEU A 35 -0.97 3.57 6.74
C LEU A 35 -0.38 3.40 8.14
N LEU A 36 -0.80 4.27 9.06
CA LEU A 36 -0.46 4.14 10.47
C LEU A 36 -1.31 3.03 11.10
N GLU A 37 -0.65 1.99 11.59
CA GLU A 37 -1.33 0.83 12.21
C GLU A 37 -1.48 1.01 13.73
N ASN A 38 -0.50 1.65 14.38
CA ASN A 38 -0.53 1.95 15.80
C ASN A 38 -0.50 3.47 16.05
N ILE A 39 -1.45 3.97 16.85
CA ILE A 39 -1.58 5.39 17.13
C ILE A 39 -0.45 5.94 18.01
N ASP A 40 0.15 5.08 18.83
CA ASP A 40 1.23 5.46 19.76
C ASP A 40 2.48 5.95 19.01
N ASP A 41 2.72 5.43 17.81
CA ASP A 41 3.89 5.77 16.98
C ASP A 41 3.87 7.24 16.52
N LEU A 42 2.72 7.92 16.56
CA LEU A 42 2.58 9.31 16.11
C LEU A 42 3.54 10.27 16.81
N LYS A 43 3.87 10.03 18.08
CA LYS A 43 4.76 10.91 18.86
C LYS A 43 6.18 10.92 18.29
N GLU A 44 6.62 9.81 17.73
CA GLU A 44 7.94 9.67 17.10
C GLU A 44 7.98 10.25 15.68
N MET A 45 6.82 10.50 15.08
CA MET A 45 6.65 10.99 13.72
C MET A 45 6.52 12.52 13.61
N ILE A 46 6.80 13.27 14.68
CA ILE A 46 6.81 14.74 14.63
C ILE A 46 7.79 15.21 13.54
N GLY A 47 7.32 16.11 12.68
CA GLY A 47 8.08 16.61 11.53
C GLY A 47 7.84 15.84 10.23
N THR A 48 7.14 14.71 10.27
CA THR A 48 6.76 13.92 9.09
C THR A 48 5.55 14.51 8.39
N GLU A 49 5.51 14.38 7.05
CA GLU A 49 4.35 14.76 6.25
C GLU A 49 3.24 13.72 6.43
N ILE A 50 2.04 14.19 6.79
CA ILE A 50 0.86 13.36 7.04
C ILE A 50 -0.18 13.61 5.96
N ARG A 51 -0.79 12.52 5.50
CA ARG A 51 -2.03 12.50 4.72
C ARG A 51 -3.07 11.73 5.49
N TYR A 52 -4.34 11.98 5.21
CA TYR A 52 -5.38 11.29 5.94
C TYR A 52 -6.66 11.21 5.15
N PHE A 53 -7.47 10.23 5.50
CA PHE A 53 -8.89 10.22 5.16
C PHE A 53 -9.69 10.62 6.38
N VAL A 54 -10.78 11.35 6.17
CA VAL A 54 -11.79 11.63 7.18
C VAL A 54 -13.07 10.90 6.80
N TYR A 55 -13.71 10.27 7.77
CA TYR A 55 -15.04 9.71 7.62
C TYR A 55 -16.07 10.74 8.04
N GLU A 56 -16.82 11.26 7.07
CA GLU A 56 -17.90 12.20 7.31
C GLU A 56 -19.24 11.48 7.19
N ASN A 57 -20.08 11.62 8.22
CA ASN A 57 -21.47 11.17 8.15
C ASN A 57 -22.29 12.15 7.31
N ILE A 58 -22.86 11.65 6.23
CA ILE A 58 -23.66 12.43 5.28
C ILE A 58 -25.06 11.85 5.20
N GLY A 59 -26.05 12.75 5.32
CA GLY A 59 -27.46 12.41 5.23
C GLY A 59 -28.23 12.81 6.47
N ASN A 60 -29.56 12.70 6.40
CA ASN A 60 -30.44 13.00 7.52
C ASN A 60 -30.39 11.84 8.54
N LYS A 61 -30.80 12.08 9.80
CA LYS A 61 -30.81 11.09 10.90
C LYS A 61 -31.41 9.71 10.57
N LYS A 62 -32.19 9.60 9.47
CA LYS A 62 -32.83 8.36 9.00
C LYS A 62 -32.02 7.58 7.94
N ASN A 63 -31.05 8.21 7.26
CA ASN A 63 -30.26 7.63 6.17
C ASN A 63 -28.81 8.13 6.24
N LEU A 64 -28.07 7.72 7.27
CA LEU A 64 -26.65 8.01 7.42
C LEU A 64 -25.84 7.21 6.40
N LYS A 65 -25.11 7.89 5.52
CA LYS A 65 -24.06 7.32 4.68
C LYS A 65 -22.71 7.83 5.19
N VAL A 66 -21.70 6.98 5.20
CA VAL A 66 -20.33 7.39 5.53
C VAL A 66 -19.61 7.73 4.23
N GLU A 67 -19.20 8.98 4.05
CA GLU A 67 -18.33 9.39 2.96
C GLU A 67 -16.88 9.47 3.45
N LYS A 68 -15.98 8.74 2.76
CA LYS A 68 -14.54 8.76 3.03
C LYS A 68 -13.89 9.84 2.16
N LYS A 69 -13.37 10.90 2.77
CA LYS A 69 -12.76 12.03 2.06
C LYS A 69 -11.27 12.09 2.25
N PHE A 70 -10.53 12.10 1.15
CA PHE A 70 -9.08 12.26 1.16
C PHE A 70 -8.68 13.71 1.46
N ARG A 71 -7.61 13.86 2.24
CA ARG A 71 -6.97 15.14 2.54
C ARG A 71 -5.46 15.01 2.34
N LEU A 72 -4.89 15.97 1.60
CA LEU A 72 -3.45 16.06 1.35
C LEU A 72 -2.64 16.33 2.63
N GLY A 73 -3.29 16.81 3.69
CA GLY A 73 -2.68 17.03 4.99
C GLY A 73 -1.51 18.01 4.97
N GLY A 74 -0.49 17.72 5.76
CA GLY A 74 0.61 18.62 6.07
C GLY A 74 1.59 18.01 7.08
N ARG A 75 2.59 18.78 7.49
CA ARG A 75 3.62 18.33 8.41
C ARG A 75 3.09 18.22 9.84
N LEU A 76 3.28 17.07 10.48
CA LEU A 76 2.89 16.85 11.88
C LEU A 76 3.74 17.72 12.80
N ILE A 77 3.12 18.59 13.59
CA ILE A 77 3.81 19.49 14.53
C ILE A 77 3.44 19.26 15.99
N LYS A 78 2.31 18.60 16.26
CA LYS A 78 1.88 18.25 17.62
C LYS A 78 0.95 17.05 17.59
N VAL A 79 1.10 16.18 18.59
CA VAL A 79 0.16 15.11 18.92
C VAL A 79 -0.46 15.45 20.26
N ASP A 80 -1.78 15.34 20.38
CA ASP A 80 -2.47 15.49 21.66
C ASP A 80 -2.03 14.38 22.64
N SER A 81 -1.94 14.71 23.93
CA SER A 81 -1.46 13.76 24.94
C SER A 81 -2.33 12.51 25.07
N ASN A 82 -3.63 12.65 24.78
CA ASN A 82 -4.62 11.58 24.84
C ASN A 82 -4.98 11.02 23.46
N PHE A 83 -4.19 11.34 22.42
CA PHE A 83 -4.41 10.90 21.05
C PHE A 83 -5.83 11.22 20.51
N GLN A 84 -6.42 12.32 20.95
CA GLN A 84 -7.71 12.77 20.43
C GLN A 84 -7.55 13.46 19.06
N TYR A 85 -6.49 14.22 18.91
CA TYR A 85 -6.21 14.97 17.69
C TYR A 85 -4.72 15.15 17.44
N ILE A 86 -4.38 15.49 16.20
CA ILE A 86 -3.05 15.97 15.80
C ILE A 86 -3.15 17.38 15.26
N VAL A 87 -2.04 18.12 15.29
CA VAL A 87 -1.93 19.43 14.63
C VAL A 87 -0.96 19.30 13.47
N LEU A 88 -1.45 19.67 12.30
CA LEU A 88 -0.66 19.73 11.07
C LEU A 88 -0.34 21.17 10.73
N ALA A 89 0.76 21.36 10.00
CA ALA A 89 1.20 22.63 9.49
C ALA A 89 1.50 22.56 8.00
N SER A 90 1.22 23.64 7.29
CA SER A 90 1.64 23.85 5.90
C SER A 90 2.37 25.18 5.76
N GLY A 91 3.40 25.19 4.92
CA GLY A 91 4.31 26.32 4.75
C GLY A 91 5.28 26.51 5.92
N THR A 92 6.08 27.56 5.83
CA THR A 92 7.10 27.94 6.81
C THR A 92 6.75 29.26 7.48
N PRO A 93 7.23 29.52 8.71
CA PRO A 93 7.09 30.82 9.34
C PRO A 93 7.65 31.95 8.45
N PRO A 94 7.02 33.14 8.43
CA PRO A 94 5.85 33.55 9.24
C PRO A 94 4.49 33.11 8.65
N ASN A 95 4.44 32.65 7.40
CA ASN A 95 3.19 32.35 6.70
C ASN A 95 2.65 30.93 6.94
N GLN A 96 3.09 30.30 8.03
CA GLN A 96 2.70 28.93 8.35
C GLN A 96 1.23 28.89 8.76
N LYS A 97 0.47 28.02 8.09
CA LYS A 97 -0.92 27.72 8.43
C LYS A 97 -0.99 26.43 9.23
N THR A 98 -1.81 26.41 10.28
CA THR A 98 -2.00 25.21 11.12
C THR A 98 -3.47 24.86 11.28
N TRP A 99 -3.75 23.56 11.44
CA TRP A 99 -5.09 23.04 11.71
C TRP A 99 -5.02 21.73 12.48
N SER A 100 -6.13 21.40 13.14
CA SER A 100 -6.26 20.16 13.92
C SER A 100 -7.03 19.10 13.14
N VAL A 101 -6.60 17.85 13.27
CA VAL A 101 -7.27 16.67 12.69
C VAL A 101 -7.67 15.75 13.82
N GLN A 102 -8.96 15.40 13.89
CA GLN A 102 -9.49 14.46 14.88
C GLN A 102 -9.10 13.03 14.50
N LEU A 103 -8.51 12.28 15.43
CA LEU A 103 -7.99 10.94 15.15
C LEU A 103 -9.09 9.87 15.11
N LYS A 104 -10.14 10.02 15.92
CA LYS A 104 -11.23 9.04 16.04
C LYS A 104 -11.87 8.65 14.70
N ASP A 105 -12.08 9.62 13.82
CA ASP A 105 -12.78 9.45 12.55
C ASP A 105 -11.83 9.62 11.36
N SER A 106 -10.55 9.30 11.54
CA SER A 106 -9.53 9.47 10.50
C SER A 106 -8.63 8.24 10.32
N GLU A 107 -8.29 7.92 9.06
CA GLU A 107 -7.15 7.05 8.74
C GLU A 107 -5.93 7.92 8.48
N ILE A 108 -4.83 7.67 9.19
CA ILE A 108 -3.60 8.45 9.07
C ILE A 108 -2.58 7.72 8.20
N TYR A 109 -1.99 8.44 7.26
CA TYR A 109 -0.90 7.99 6.41
C TYR A 109 0.30 8.89 6.64
N TYR A 110 1.47 8.31 6.86
CA TYR A 110 2.70 9.06 7.06
C TYR A 110 3.68 8.80 5.92
N LYS A 111 4.41 9.85 5.53
CA LYS A 111 5.43 9.75 4.49
C LYS A 111 6.61 8.93 5.03
N LEU A 112 6.98 7.88 4.32
CA LEU A 112 8.17 7.10 4.64
C LEU A 112 9.42 7.95 4.44
N LYS A 113 10.42 7.76 5.30
CA LYS A 113 11.77 8.29 5.04
C LYS A 113 12.38 7.52 3.87
N ILE A 114 13.38 8.11 3.21
CA ILE A 114 14.00 7.49 2.03
C ILE A 114 14.58 6.12 2.41
N GLU A 115 15.18 6.01 3.59
CA GLU A 115 15.73 4.79 4.14
C GLU A 115 14.64 3.72 4.32
N ASP A 116 13.47 4.10 4.83
CA ASP A 116 12.33 3.19 5.00
C ASP A 116 11.75 2.73 3.66
N ILE A 117 11.76 3.60 2.63
CA ILE A 117 11.34 3.25 1.27
C ILE A 117 12.27 2.19 0.69
N VAL A 118 13.59 2.37 0.84
CA VAL A 118 14.58 1.39 0.36
C VAL A 118 14.38 0.06 1.06
N LEU A 119 14.27 0.03 2.39
CA LEU A 119 14.04 -1.20 3.15
C LEU A 119 12.73 -1.91 2.74
N TYR A 120 11.65 -1.15 2.56
CA TYR A 120 10.38 -1.71 2.09
C TYR A 120 10.51 -2.32 0.68
N GLN A 121 11.18 -1.62 -0.24
CA GLN A 121 11.42 -2.13 -1.60
C GLN A 121 12.30 -3.38 -1.59
N GLU A 122 13.35 -3.42 -0.78
CA GLU A 122 14.22 -4.58 -0.61
C GLU A 122 13.45 -5.80 -0.10
N ASP A 123 12.56 -5.63 0.88
CA ASP A 123 11.72 -6.70 1.40
C ASP A 123 10.75 -7.22 0.31
N GLN A 124 10.07 -6.32 -0.42
CA GLN A 124 9.19 -6.71 -1.52
C GLN A 124 9.95 -7.47 -2.63
N ILE A 125 11.15 -7.00 -2.99
CA ILE A 125 12.01 -7.69 -3.96
C ILE A 125 12.39 -9.08 -3.46
N LYS A 126 12.73 -9.21 -2.17
CA LYS A 126 13.08 -10.49 -1.54
C LYS A 126 11.91 -11.47 -1.56
N GLN A 127 10.70 -11.03 -1.21
CA GLN A 127 9.50 -11.87 -1.27
C GLN A 127 9.24 -12.38 -2.70
N VAL A 128 9.35 -11.49 -3.69
CA VAL A 128 9.17 -11.84 -5.11
C VAL A 128 10.25 -12.83 -5.58
N LYS A 129 11.53 -12.60 -5.22
CA LYS A 129 12.62 -13.53 -5.53
C LYS A 129 12.38 -14.92 -4.95
N ASN A 130 12.04 -15.02 -3.66
CA ASN A 130 11.75 -16.29 -3.02
C ASN A 130 10.61 -17.05 -3.74
N LYS A 131 9.56 -16.33 -4.15
CA LYS A 131 8.45 -16.93 -4.90
C LYS A 131 8.92 -17.52 -6.24
N TYR A 132 9.75 -16.80 -6.98
CA TYR A 132 10.30 -17.29 -8.25
C TYR A 132 11.31 -18.42 -8.06
N GLU A 133 12.11 -18.41 -6.99
CA GLU A 133 13.05 -19.51 -6.67
C GLU A 133 12.30 -20.82 -6.40
N ILE A 134 11.22 -20.77 -5.61
CA ILE A 134 10.35 -21.92 -5.36
C ILE A 134 9.75 -22.45 -6.67
N GLU A 135 9.25 -21.56 -7.53
CA GLU A 135 8.67 -21.94 -8.82
C GLU A 135 9.71 -22.58 -9.75
N ILE A 136 10.92 -22.03 -9.80
CA ILE A 136 12.03 -22.59 -10.59
C ILE A 136 12.37 -24.00 -10.11
N ASP A 137 12.41 -24.24 -8.80
CA ASP A 137 12.71 -25.57 -8.27
C ASP A 137 11.59 -26.57 -8.53
N ASN A 138 10.32 -26.16 -8.47
CA ASN A 138 9.19 -26.98 -8.88
C ASN A 138 9.29 -27.38 -10.35
N LEU A 139 9.54 -26.42 -11.25
CA LEU A 139 9.69 -26.67 -12.67
C LEU A 139 10.89 -27.58 -12.99
N LYS A 140 12.01 -27.41 -12.29
CA LYS A 140 13.17 -28.33 -12.43
C LYS A 140 12.81 -29.76 -12.04
N ASN A 141 12.08 -29.94 -10.94
CA ASN A 141 11.65 -31.26 -10.49
C ASN A 141 10.69 -31.91 -11.48
N GLU A 142 9.74 -31.15 -12.03
CA GLU A 142 8.82 -31.63 -13.05
C GLU A 142 9.54 -32.04 -14.34
N ILE A 143 10.48 -31.20 -14.82
CA ILE A 143 11.34 -31.53 -15.96
C ILE A 143 12.14 -32.82 -15.70
N SER A 144 12.64 -33.04 -14.48
CA SER A 144 13.33 -34.29 -14.15
C SER A 144 12.41 -35.50 -14.27
N LYS A 145 11.21 -35.44 -13.70
CA LYS A 145 10.22 -36.53 -13.78
C LYS A 145 9.84 -36.84 -15.23
N LEU A 146 9.55 -35.81 -16.02
CA LEU A 146 9.21 -35.97 -17.44
C LEU A 146 10.35 -36.58 -18.25
N LYS A 147 11.62 -36.27 -17.92
CA LYS A 147 12.78 -36.89 -18.56
C LYS A 147 12.87 -38.39 -18.22
N ASP A 148 12.65 -38.75 -16.96
CA ASP A 148 12.66 -40.15 -16.52
C ASP A 148 11.51 -40.95 -17.14
N GLU A 149 10.31 -40.38 -17.17
CA GLU A 149 9.15 -40.97 -17.85
C GLU A 149 9.41 -41.17 -19.34
N LYS A 150 9.92 -40.15 -20.03
CA LYS A 150 10.31 -40.24 -21.44
C LYS A 150 11.32 -41.37 -21.67
N LYS A 151 12.34 -41.48 -20.81
CA LYS A 151 13.35 -42.55 -20.88
C LYS A 151 12.69 -43.94 -20.74
N ASN A 152 11.78 -44.09 -19.77
CA ASN A 152 11.06 -45.34 -19.56
C ASN A 152 10.15 -45.71 -20.75
N ILE A 153 9.48 -44.73 -21.36
CA ILE A 153 8.67 -44.94 -22.56
C ILE A 153 9.55 -45.42 -23.73
N ILE A 154 10.72 -44.80 -23.93
CA ILE A 154 11.67 -45.21 -24.98
C ILE A 154 12.12 -46.67 -24.79
N ILE A 155 12.46 -47.07 -23.55
CA ILE A 155 12.84 -48.45 -23.24
C ILE A 155 11.70 -49.42 -23.59
N LYS A 156 10.48 -49.14 -23.12
CA LYS A 156 9.29 -49.98 -23.41
C LYS A 156 8.98 -50.07 -24.90
N TYR A 157 9.14 -48.97 -25.64
CA TYR A 157 8.94 -48.93 -27.08
C TYR A 157 9.94 -49.85 -27.80
N ASN A 158 11.22 -49.76 -27.46
CA ASN A 158 12.25 -50.62 -28.05
C ASN A 158 12.00 -52.11 -27.75
N ASP A 159 11.63 -52.46 -26.52
CA ASP A 159 11.27 -53.84 -26.15
C ASP A 159 10.10 -54.38 -26.99
N LEU A 160 9.11 -53.52 -27.29
CA LEU A 160 7.96 -53.87 -28.10
C LEU A 160 8.34 -54.11 -29.57
N VAL A 161 9.20 -53.24 -30.12
CA VAL A 161 9.74 -53.37 -31.48
C VAL A 161 10.51 -54.69 -31.63
N ASP A 162 11.36 -55.04 -30.67
CA ASP A 162 12.13 -56.28 -30.68
C ASP A 162 11.22 -57.52 -30.61
N LYS A 163 10.17 -57.49 -29.78
CA LYS A 163 9.16 -58.56 -29.73
C LYS A 163 8.44 -58.72 -31.06
N TYR A 164 8.03 -57.61 -31.69
CA TYR A 164 7.34 -57.64 -32.97
C TYR A 164 8.23 -58.19 -34.10
N ALA A 165 9.51 -57.79 -34.14
CA ALA A 165 10.47 -58.32 -35.11
C ALA A 165 10.64 -59.84 -34.99
N LYS A 166 10.72 -60.37 -33.77
CA LYS A 166 10.81 -61.83 -33.52
C LYS A 166 9.56 -62.60 -33.95
N LEU A 167 8.38 -61.98 -33.84
CA LEU A 167 7.12 -62.61 -34.26
C LEU A 167 6.96 -62.62 -35.78
N LYS A 168 7.45 -61.58 -36.48
CA LYS A 168 7.33 -61.45 -37.95
C LYS A 168 8.37 -62.26 -38.73
N GLY A 169 9.46 -62.67 -38.07
CA GLY A 169 10.52 -63.51 -38.64
C GLY A 169 10.30 -65.03 -38.45
N LYS A 170 9.15 -65.43 -37.89
CA LYS A 170 8.62 -66.80 -37.90
C LYS A 170 7.51 -66.91 -38.93
#